data_AF-A0A3N5G3T3-F1
#
_entry.id   AF-A0A3N5G3T3-F1
#
_cell.length_a   1.000
_cell.length_b   1.000
_cell.length_c   1.000
_cell.angle_alpha   90.00
_cell.angle_beta   90.00
_cell.angle_gamma   90.00
#
_symmetry.space_group_name_H-M   'P 1'
#
loop_
_entity.id
_entity.type
_entity.pdbx_description
1 polymer ?
#
loop_
_entity_poly.entity_id
_entity_poly.type
_entity_poly.pdbx_seq_one_letter_code
_entity_poly.pdbx_strand_id
1 'polypeptide(L)'
;MGQDGGDFAGKLCSAGTKKDNVHIHLSGVRTDLEPIGYRVDDFEKGGVWATPCDPISNWFLYVKPVKNGETDLYFKPFRDAPKGTEYTITVTFGAGETQKAIVRGVHVKP
;
A
#
# COMPACT_ATOMS: atom_id res chain seq x y z
N MET A 1 -0.82 -21.56 12.76
CA MET A 1 -1.62 -22.22 11.70
C MET A 1 -2.84 -21.37 11.45
N GLY A 2 -3.13 -21.04 10.18
CA GLY A 2 -4.39 -20.39 9.77
C GLY A 2 -4.30 -18.89 9.48
N GLN A 3 -3.30 -18.45 8.70
CA GLN A 3 -3.42 -17.20 7.94
C GLN A 3 -4.05 -17.53 6.57
N ASP A 4 -5.33 -17.92 6.57
CA ASP A 4 -6.10 -18.10 5.32
C ASP A 4 -6.34 -16.75 4.62
N GLY A 5 -6.32 -15.65 5.37
CA GLY A 5 -6.02 -14.28 4.93
C GLY A 5 -6.74 -13.84 3.67
N GLY A 6 -8.05 -13.98 3.65
CA GLY A 6 -8.86 -13.01 2.92
C GLY A 6 -8.84 -11.67 3.66
N ASP A 7 -8.92 -10.55 2.91
CA ASP A 7 -9.81 -9.44 3.28
C ASP A 7 -9.26 -7.99 3.49
N PHE A 8 -8.29 -7.50 2.72
CA PHE A 8 -8.27 -6.06 2.26
C PHE A 8 -7.61 -5.89 0.90
N ALA A 9 -6.72 -6.79 0.51
CA ALA A 9 -5.97 -6.71 -0.73
C ALA A 9 -5.80 -8.09 -1.34
N GLY A 10 -6.77 -8.51 -2.16
CA GLY A 10 -6.74 -9.78 -2.87
C GLY A 10 -6.07 -9.69 -4.25
N LYS A 11 -5.70 -10.84 -4.81
CA LYS A 11 -5.09 -10.99 -6.15
C LYS A 11 -6.01 -10.55 -7.31
N LEU A 12 -7.29 -10.26 -7.04
CA LEU A 12 -8.31 -9.91 -8.03
C LEU A 12 -8.90 -8.52 -7.82
N CYS A 13 -8.08 -7.56 -7.37
CA CYS A 13 -8.54 -6.19 -7.14
C CYS A 13 -9.71 -6.08 -6.14
N SER A 14 -9.81 -7.02 -5.21
CA SER A 14 -10.85 -7.06 -4.19
C SER A 14 -10.34 -6.55 -2.84
N ALA A 15 -11.15 -5.70 -2.22
CA ALA A 15 -11.00 -5.29 -0.83
C ALA A 15 -11.94 -6.12 0.05
N GLY A 16 -11.45 -6.64 1.18
CA GLY A 16 -12.31 -7.15 2.24
C GLY A 16 -12.36 -6.21 3.45
N THR A 17 -12.74 -6.74 4.62
CA THR A 17 -13.14 -5.95 5.80
C THR A 17 -12.30 -6.19 7.09
N LYS A 18 -11.25 -7.02 7.08
CA LYS A 18 -10.51 -7.41 8.32
C LYS A 18 -9.15 -6.74 8.48
N LYS A 19 -8.88 -6.12 9.63
CA LYS A 19 -7.68 -5.30 9.92
C LYS A 19 -6.33 -6.05 10.04
N ASP A 20 -6.18 -7.24 9.46
CA ASP A 20 -4.96 -8.06 9.60
C ASP A 20 -3.92 -7.80 8.50
N ASN A 21 -3.71 -6.52 8.16
CA ASN A 21 -2.92 -6.09 7.00
C ASN A 21 -1.83 -5.09 7.40
N VAL A 22 -0.81 -4.93 6.56
CA VAL A 22 0.18 -3.86 6.72
C VAL A 22 -0.54 -2.53 6.53
N HIS A 23 -0.35 -1.61 7.48
CA HIS A 23 -0.83 -0.23 7.42
C HIS A 23 0.35 0.72 7.29
N ILE A 24 0.30 1.60 6.31
CA ILE A 24 1.22 2.72 6.14
C ILE A 24 0.40 4.01 6.22
N HIS A 25 0.74 4.87 7.18
CA HIS A 25 0.24 6.23 7.23
C HIS A 25 1.21 7.16 6.49
N LEU A 26 0.77 7.75 5.38
CA LEU A 26 1.54 8.75 4.63
C LEU A 26 1.16 10.15 5.10
N SER A 27 2.17 10.96 5.35
CA SER A 27 2.04 12.39 5.60
C SER A 27 2.92 13.18 4.63
N GLY A 28 2.47 14.38 4.24
CA GLY A 28 3.21 15.23 3.30
C GLY A 28 3.01 14.83 1.84
N VAL A 29 1.91 14.15 1.51
CA VAL A 29 1.48 14.01 0.13
C VAL A 29 1.20 15.41 -0.42
N ARG A 30 1.66 15.71 -1.64
CA ARG A 30 1.37 16.99 -2.30
C ARG A 30 -0.13 17.30 -2.28
N THR A 31 -0.45 18.55 -1.96
CA THR A 31 -1.83 19.05 -1.86
C THR A 31 -2.21 19.96 -3.01
N ASP A 32 -1.23 20.36 -3.83
CA ASP A 32 -1.42 21.19 -5.03
C ASP A 32 -1.89 20.37 -6.24
N LEU A 33 -1.72 19.04 -6.20
CA LEU A 33 -2.16 18.11 -7.23
C LEU A 33 -2.98 16.97 -6.61
N GLU A 34 -4.04 16.54 -7.31
CA GLU A 34 -4.81 15.37 -6.92
C GLU A 34 -4.04 14.07 -7.29
N PRO A 35 -3.84 13.15 -6.34
CA PRO A 35 -3.27 11.83 -6.62
C PRO A 35 -4.21 11.01 -7.50
N ILE A 36 -3.70 10.49 -8.62
CA ILE A 36 -4.41 9.57 -9.51
C ILE A 36 -4.02 8.10 -9.30
N GLY A 37 -2.97 7.86 -8.52
CA GLY A 37 -2.57 6.49 -8.19
C GLY A 37 -1.58 6.39 -7.04
N TYR A 38 -1.55 5.20 -6.46
CA TYR A 38 -0.66 4.81 -5.37
C TYR A 38 -0.07 3.44 -5.68
N ARG A 39 1.20 3.26 -5.37
CA ARG A 39 1.93 2.01 -5.53
C ARG A 39 2.83 1.76 -4.35
N VAL A 40 2.88 0.51 -3.89
CA VAL A 40 3.81 0.01 -2.88
C VAL A 40 4.62 -1.13 -3.51
N ASP A 41 5.94 -1.01 -3.44
CA ASP A 41 6.89 -2.00 -3.93
C ASP A 41 7.70 -2.59 -2.78
N ASP A 42 7.76 -3.93 -2.72
CA ASP A 42 8.73 -4.70 -1.95
C ASP A 42 9.82 -5.19 -2.92
N PHE A 43 10.80 -4.32 -3.21
CA PHE A 43 11.84 -4.60 -4.22
C PHE A 43 12.73 -5.80 -3.86
N GLU A 44 12.92 -6.08 -2.57
CA GLU A 44 13.77 -7.21 -2.15
C GLU A 44 13.16 -8.55 -2.53
N LYS A 45 11.82 -8.64 -2.58
CA LYS A 45 11.11 -9.91 -2.74
C LYS A 45 10.04 -9.93 -3.84
N GLY A 46 9.85 -8.82 -4.56
CA GLY A 46 9.01 -8.73 -5.77
C GLY A 46 7.52 -8.48 -5.53
N GLY A 47 7.13 -7.98 -4.35
CA GLY A 47 5.74 -7.62 -4.08
C GLY A 47 5.36 -6.28 -4.70
N VAL A 48 4.20 -6.22 -5.36
CA VAL A 48 3.66 -4.98 -5.96
C VAL A 48 2.18 -4.85 -5.60
N TRP A 49 1.83 -3.73 -4.97
CA TRP A 49 0.44 -3.36 -4.67
C TRP A 49 0.13 -1.99 -5.27
N ALA A 50 -0.99 -1.84 -5.96
CA ALA A 50 -1.34 -0.56 -6.56
C ALA A 50 -2.84 -0.24 -6.63
N THR A 51 -3.11 1.05 -6.78
CA THR A 51 -4.41 1.65 -7.14
C THR A 51 -4.15 2.68 -8.24
N PRO A 52 -4.86 2.65 -9.39
CA PRO A 52 -5.80 1.62 -9.81
C PRO A 52 -5.13 0.24 -9.89
N CYS A 53 -5.88 -0.80 -9.53
CA CYS A 53 -5.38 -2.17 -9.53
C CYS A 53 -5.45 -2.76 -10.94
N ASP A 54 -4.41 -3.49 -11.33
CA ASP A 54 -4.38 -4.32 -12.53
C ASP A 54 -4.06 -5.76 -12.10
N PRO A 55 -5.03 -6.68 -12.22
CA PRO A 55 -4.90 -8.04 -11.68
C PRO A 55 -3.83 -8.89 -12.39
N ILE A 56 -3.30 -8.41 -13.52
CA ILE A 56 -2.19 -9.06 -14.23
C ILE A 56 -0.85 -8.69 -13.59
N SER A 57 -0.68 -7.43 -13.18
CA SER A 57 0.62 -6.86 -12.84
C SER A 57 0.81 -6.49 -11.37
N ASN A 58 -0.27 -6.40 -10.60
CA ASN A 58 -0.21 -6.02 -9.18
C ASN A 58 -1.34 -6.63 -8.35
N TRP A 59 -1.16 -6.58 -7.04
CA TRP A 59 -2.23 -6.83 -6.09
C TRP A 59 -2.91 -5.53 -5.67
N PHE A 60 -4.10 -5.65 -5.12
CA PHE A 60 -4.87 -4.50 -4.70
C PHE A 60 -4.16 -3.73 -3.58
N LEU A 61 -4.12 -2.41 -3.69
CA LEU A 61 -3.79 -1.51 -2.59
C LEU A 61 -5.08 -0.81 -2.15
N TYR A 62 -5.42 -0.88 -0.86
CA TYR A 62 -6.54 -0.11 -0.35
C TYR A 62 -6.05 1.27 0.09
N VAL A 63 -6.62 2.31 -0.52
CA VAL A 63 -6.25 3.71 -0.27
C VAL A 63 -7.40 4.38 0.45
N LYS A 64 -7.13 4.92 1.64
CA LYS A 64 -8.10 5.68 2.43
C LYS A 64 -7.57 7.08 2.67
N PRO A 65 -8.09 8.11 1.97
CA PRO A 65 -7.79 9.49 2.27
C PRO A 65 -8.16 9.81 3.73
N VAL A 66 -7.27 10.50 4.44
CA VAL A 66 -7.52 10.91 5.84
C VAL A 66 -7.91 12.39 5.87
N LYS A 67 -7.04 13.24 5.33
CA LYS A 67 -7.25 14.68 5.10
C LYS A 67 -6.23 15.16 4.06
N ASN A 68 -6.27 16.45 3.69
CA ASN A 68 -5.32 16.98 2.72
C ASN A 68 -3.87 16.71 3.13
N GLY A 69 -3.13 16.05 2.24
CA GLY A 69 -1.73 15.67 2.44
C GLY A 69 -1.50 14.42 3.29
N GLU A 70 -2.56 13.75 3.75
CA GLU A 70 -2.48 12.51 4.52
C GLU A 70 -3.37 11.40 3.95
N THR A 71 -2.80 10.21 3.80
CA THR A 71 -3.45 9.04 3.23
C THR A 71 -3.00 7.78 3.96
N ASP A 72 -3.94 6.93 4.33
CA ASP A 72 -3.63 5.58 4.81
C ASP A 72 -3.63 4.59 3.65
N LEU A 73 -2.61 3.74 3.63
CA LEU A 73 -2.48 2.61 2.70
C LEU A 73 -2.58 1.30 3.47
N TYR A 74 -3.38 0.37 2.95
CA TYR A 74 -3.51 -0.97 3.52
C TYR A 74 -3.29 -2.02 2.44
N PHE A 75 -2.47 -3.02 2.75
CA PHE A 75 -2.23 -4.15 1.85
C PHE A 75 -1.84 -5.41 2.61
N LYS A 76 -2.11 -6.57 1.98
CA LYS A 76 -1.68 -7.86 2.49
C LYS A 76 -0.33 -8.22 1.89
N PRO A 77 0.74 -8.34 2.68
CA PRO A 77 1.99 -8.88 2.18
C PRO A 77 1.78 -10.35 1.79
N PHE A 78 2.41 -10.80 0.71
CA PHE A 78 2.33 -12.19 0.24
C PHE A 78 3.21 -13.16 1.04
N ARG A 79 3.93 -12.62 2.01
CA ARG A 79 4.90 -13.28 2.86
C ARG A 79 4.88 -12.62 4.23
N ASP A 80 5.58 -13.21 5.18
CA ASP A 80 5.88 -12.55 6.44
C ASP A 80 6.67 -11.24 6.17
N ALA A 81 6.21 -10.17 6.82
CA ALA A 81 6.82 -8.85 6.79
C ALA A 81 7.46 -8.55 8.17
N PRO A 82 8.66 -9.08 8.47
CA PRO A 82 9.32 -8.84 9.75
C PRO A 82 9.64 -7.35 9.95
N LYS A 83 9.91 -6.96 11.20
CA LYS A 83 10.40 -5.61 11.53
C LYS A 83 11.61 -5.27 10.66
N GLY A 84 11.62 -4.07 10.09
CA GLY A 84 12.66 -3.58 9.20
C GLY A 84 12.41 -3.87 7.73
N THR A 85 11.35 -4.62 7.37
CA THR A 85 10.95 -4.80 5.96
C THR A 85 10.75 -3.43 5.32
N GLU A 86 11.45 -3.19 4.23
CA GLU A 86 11.42 -1.91 3.52
C GLU A 86 10.38 -1.94 2.39
N TYR A 87 9.63 -0.85 2.27
CA TYR A 87 8.67 -0.64 1.19
C TYR A 87 8.91 0.71 0.53
N THR A 88 8.90 0.72 -0.79
CA THR A 88 8.92 1.96 -1.57
C THR A 88 7.49 2.33 -1.93
N ILE A 89 7.05 3.52 -1.54
CA ILE A 89 5.78 4.09 -1.95
C ILE A 89 6.02 5.04 -3.12
N THR A 90 5.18 4.92 -4.15
CA THR A 90 5.08 5.90 -5.23
C THR A 90 3.65 6.43 -5.29
N VAL A 91 3.49 7.75 -5.19
CA VAL A 91 2.24 8.46 -5.45
C VAL A 91 2.34 9.08 -6.84
N THR A 92 1.35 8.85 -7.70
CA THR A 92 1.28 9.40 -9.05
C THR A 92 0.20 10.47 -9.11
N PHE A 93 0.52 11.61 -9.70
CA PHE A 93 -0.38 12.76 -9.87
C PHE A 93 -0.73 12.94 -11.36
N GLY A 94 -1.66 13.87 -11.64
CA GLY A 94 -1.96 14.30 -13.00
C GLY A 94 -0.70 14.65 -13.81
N ALA A 95 -0.76 14.46 -15.14
CA ALA A 95 0.37 14.63 -16.07
C ALA A 95 1.60 13.70 -15.84
N GLY A 96 1.51 12.72 -14.94
CA GLY A 96 2.54 11.69 -14.74
C GLY A 96 3.61 12.05 -13.72
N GLU A 97 3.46 13.16 -13.00
CA GLU A 97 4.35 13.52 -11.89
C GLU A 97 4.27 12.47 -10.77
N THR A 98 5.39 12.24 -10.08
CA THR A 98 5.43 11.25 -8.98
C THR A 98 6.12 11.80 -7.72
N GLN A 99 5.65 11.36 -6.56
CA GLN A 99 6.31 11.55 -5.26
C GLN A 99 6.64 10.17 -4.68
N LYS A 100 7.85 10.01 -4.17
CA LYS A 100 8.34 8.73 -3.63
C LYS A 100 8.75 8.85 -2.18
N ALA A 101 8.53 7.78 -1.44
CA ALA A 101 8.99 7.62 -0.06
C ALA A 101 9.44 6.18 0.17
N ILE A 102 10.38 6.00 1.10
CA ILE A 102 10.79 4.68 1.58
C ILE A 102 10.40 4.59 3.04
N VAL A 103 9.69 3.53 3.42
CA VAL A 103 9.30 3.26 4.81
C VAL A 103 9.85 1.93 5.25
N ARG A 104 10.11 1.81 6.56
CA ARG A 104 10.54 0.56 7.18
C ARG A 104 9.48 0.12 8.17
N GLY A 105 9.03 -1.12 8.02
CA GLY A 105 8.02 -1.71 8.87
C GLY A 105 8.48 -1.76 10.33
N VAL A 106 7.60 -1.34 11.24
CA VAL A 106 7.76 -1.57 12.67
C VAL A 106 6.75 -2.63 13.10
N HIS A 107 7.14 -3.51 14.02
CA HIS A 107 6.19 -4.41 14.63
C HIS A 107 5.35 -3.62 15.64
N VAL A 108 4.05 -3.56 15.42
CA VAL A 108 3.11 -2.97 16.38
C VAL A 108 2.61 -4.09 17.27
N LYS A 109 2.87 -3.99 18.58
CA LYS A 109 2.29 -4.95 19.54
C LYS A 109 0.77 -4.76 19.55
N PRO A 110 -0.02 -5.85 19.62
CA PRO A 110 -1.48 -5.77 19.72
C PRO A 110 -1.95 -5.04 20.98
#